data_AF-A0A8K0DAK5-F1
#
_entry.id   AF-A0A8K0DAK5-F1
#
_cell.length_a   1.000
_cell.length_b   1.000
_cell.length_c   1.000
_cell.angle_alpha   90.00
_cell.angle_beta   90.00
_cell.angle_gamma   90.00
#
_symmetry.space_group_name_H-M   'P 1'
#
loop_
_entity.id
_entity.type
_entity.pdbx_description
1 polymer ?
#
loop_
_entity_poly.entity_id
_entity_poly.type
_entity_poly.pdbx_seq_one_letter_code
_entity_poly.pdbx_strand_id
1 'polypeptide(L)'
;MTESRLNGFCLLSVHQKLVLEKKAEIELAVVEKFSANPRRLMSSGSTCWSTPYDHKVMKIQKATSEDPVCNSLSFYIKNGWPNSIKRVQPIVQHYHRFPNELTEYIGPIYKGDKIIIPSKCRPDLLSKLYYGHFGVNETNNRSRQCFYWPGMARDLEEIVLSCHICMTHRKNNSREPLIPHDIPNCPWKKVVEMHTC
;
A
#
# COMPACT_ATOMS: atom_id res chain seq x y z
N MET A 1 -27.75 27.79 -31.83
CA MET A 1 -28.74 27.56 -30.76
C MET A 1 -28.98 26.05 -30.74
N THR A 2 -28.11 25.25 -30.09
CA THR A 2 -28.20 24.81 -28.67
C THR A 2 -29.53 24.10 -28.42
N GLU A 3 -29.58 22.77 -28.28
CA GLU A 3 -29.40 21.96 -27.05
C GLU A 3 -29.81 20.52 -27.45
N SER A 4 -29.41 19.38 -26.87
CA SER A 4 -28.59 18.97 -25.72
C SER A 4 -28.43 17.45 -25.89
N ARG A 5 -27.21 16.91 -26.04
CA ARG A 5 -26.44 16.26 -24.96
C ARG A 5 -27.31 15.72 -23.81
N LEU A 6 -27.39 14.40 -23.71
CA LEU A 6 -26.98 13.57 -22.56
C LEU A 6 -27.78 12.27 -22.59
N ASN A 7 -27.19 11.21 -23.17
CA ASN A 7 -27.49 9.82 -22.82
C ASN A 7 -26.30 8.98 -23.29
N GLY A 8 -25.20 9.15 -22.56
CA GLY A 8 -23.93 8.46 -22.80
C GLY A 8 -23.32 7.94 -21.50
N PHE A 9 -24.15 7.56 -20.52
CA PHE A 9 -23.69 6.72 -19.42
C PHE A 9 -23.63 5.29 -19.94
N CYS A 10 -22.50 5.00 -20.59
CA CYS A 10 -22.13 3.68 -21.06
C CYS A 10 -22.23 2.69 -19.89
N LEU A 11 -22.89 1.57 -20.13
CA LEU A 11 -23.05 0.44 -19.22
C LEU A 11 -21.69 0.02 -18.67
N LEU A 12 -21.32 0.53 -17.50
CA LEU A 12 -20.20 0.03 -16.72
C LEU A 12 -20.48 -1.45 -16.49
N SER A 13 -19.66 -2.33 -17.08
CA SER A 13 -19.71 -3.78 -16.83
C SER A 13 -19.82 -4.03 -15.32
N VAL A 14 -20.53 -5.06 -14.89
CA VAL A 14 -20.64 -5.43 -13.46
C VAL A 14 -19.25 -5.50 -12.80
N HIS A 15 -18.23 -5.91 -13.57
CA HIS A 15 -16.83 -5.86 -13.17
C HIS A 15 -16.33 -4.43 -12.92
N GLN A 16 -16.65 -3.50 -13.81
CA GLN A 16 -16.28 -2.08 -13.71
C GLN A 16 -17.01 -1.39 -12.54
N LYS A 17 -18.24 -1.78 -12.24
CA LYS A 17 -19.02 -1.29 -11.09
C LYS A 17 -18.47 -1.82 -9.75
N LEU A 18 -18.16 -3.12 -9.66
CA LEU A 18 -17.46 -3.73 -8.52
C LEU A 18 -16.06 -3.13 -8.31
N VAL A 19 -15.34 -2.86 -9.40
CA VAL A 19 -14.04 -2.20 -9.37
C VAL A 19 -14.20 -0.77 -8.84
N LEU A 20 -15.25 -0.02 -9.21
CA LEU A 20 -15.53 1.32 -8.69
C LEU A 20 -15.96 1.34 -7.22
N GLU A 21 -16.79 0.39 -6.78
CA GLU A 21 -17.21 0.27 -5.39
C GLU A 21 -16.03 -0.10 -4.48
N LYS A 22 -15.20 -1.09 -4.89
CA LYS A 22 -13.95 -1.40 -4.17
C LYS A 22 -12.90 -0.28 -4.28
N LYS A 23 -12.91 0.54 -5.33
CA LYS A 23 -12.02 1.70 -5.49
C LYS A 23 -12.24 2.77 -4.41
N ALA A 24 -13.49 3.04 -4.03
CA ALA A 24 -13.79 3.94 -2.93
C ALA A 24 -13.26 3.39 -1.58
N GLU A 25 -13.33 2.07 -1.36
CA GLU A 25 -12.75 1.42 -0.18
C GLU A 25 -11.22 1.51 -0.15
N ILE A 26 -10.56 1.43 -1.31
CA ILE A 26 -9.10 1.62 -1.42
C ILE A 26 -8.72 3.07 -1.17
N GLU A 27 -9.47 4.05 -1.68
CA GLU A 27 -9.26 5.47 -1.36
C GLU A 27 -9.38 5.74 0.15
N LEU A 28 -10.39 5.15 0.80
CA LEU A 28 -10.54 5.16 2.27
C LEU A 28 -9.39 4.44 2.99
N ALA A 29 -8.97 3.26 2.52
CA ALA A 29 -7.90 2.47 3.13
C ALA A 29 -6.52 3.12 2.98
N VAL A 30 -6.27 3.80 1.85
CA VAL A 30 -5.07 4.62 1.65
C VAL A 30 -5.07 5.74 2.66
N VAL A 31 -6.20 6.39 2.93
CA VAL A 31 -6.32 7.48 3.92
C VAL A 31 -6.16 6.98 5.36
N GLU A 32 -6.83 5.91 5.76
CA GLU A 32 -6.71 5.32 7.10
C GLU A 32 -5.30 4.79 7.38
N LYS A 33 -4.65 4.16 6.39
CA LYS A 33 -3.31 3.58 6.55
C LYS A 33 -2.17 4.59 6.34
N PHE A 34 -2.40 5.72 5.65
CA PHE A 34 -1.46 6.85 5.58
C PHE A 34 -1.62 7.85 6.73
N SER A 35 -2.72 7.82 7.49
CA SER A 35 -2.87 8.66 8.67
C SER A 35 -2.13 7.99 9.81
N ALA A 36 -1.03 8.60 10.24
CA ALA A 36 -0.32 8.18 11.43
C ALA A 36 -1.29 8.08 12.61
N ASN A 37 -1.27 6.92 13.27
CA ASN A 37 -1.82 6.63 14.60
C ASN A 37 -3.35 6.34 14.68
N PRO A 38 -3.76 5.07 14.88
CA PRO A 38 -5.18 4.67 14.97
C PRO A 38 -5.88 5.07 16.28
N ARG A 39 -5.32 5.98 17.09
CA ARG A 39 -5.84 6.28 18.45
C ARG A 39 -6.58 7.61 18.58
N ARG A 40 -7.09 8.20 17.49
CA ARG A 40 -7.92 9.40 17.59
C ARG A 40 -8.96 9.47 16.48
N LEU A 41 -10.13 8.90 16.72
CA LEU A 41 -11.32 9.24 15.95
C LEU A 41 -12.58 9.19 16.82
N MET A 42 -12.67 10.11 17.78
CA MET A 42 -13.91 10.71 18.32
C MET A 42 -13.48 12.09 18.83
N SER A 43 -14.11 13.23 18.57
CA SER A 43 -15.54 13.53 18.44
C SER A 43 -15.71 14.92 17.78
N SER A 44 -16.96 15.25 17.46
CA SER A 44 -17.55 16.58 17.21
C SER A 44 -17.80 16.96 15.76
N GLY A 45 -19.09 16.99 15.41
CA GLY A 45 -19.64 17.32 14.12
C GLY A 45 -19.34 18.75 13.69
N SER A 46 -18.68 18.87 12.56
CA SER A 46 -18.59 20.11 11.79
C SER A 46 -18.68 19.74 10.33
N THR A 47 -19.84 19.97 9.76
CA THR A 47 -20.10 19.92 8.32
C THR A 47 -19.45 21.15 7.67
N CYS A 48 -18.16 21.04 7.33
CA CYS A 48 -17.58 21.83 6.24
C CYS A 48 -16.80 20.86 5.31
N TRP A 49 -17.18 20.87 4.04
CA TRP A 49 -16.85 19.88 3.01
C TRP A 49 -15.50 20.12 2.32
N SER A 50 -14.41 20.20 3.10
CA SER A 50 -13.06 20.13 2.53
C SER A 50 -12.20 19.30 3.48
N THR A 51 -12.34 17.98 3.36
CA THR A 51 -11.52 17.07 4.13
C THR A 51 -10.05 17.22 3.72
N PRO A 52 -9.06 17.01 4.62
CA PRO A 52 -7.62 16.91 4.31
C PRO A 52 -7.24 15.84 3.24
N TYR A 53 -8.27 15.16 2.74
CA TYR A 53 -8.37 14.15 1.70
C TYR A 53 -7.86 14.62 0.33
N ASP A 54 -8.20 15.85 -0.08
CA ASP A 54 -7.96 16.30 -1.45
C ASP A 54 -6.46 16.47 -1.75
N HIS A 55 -5.70 17.07 -0.84
CA HIS A 55 -4.33 17.48 -1.15
C HIS A 55 -3.38 16.29 -1.41
N LYS A 56 -3.62 15.12 -0.79
CA LYS A 56 -2.78 13.93 -0.98
C LYS A 56 -3.09 13.23 -2.31
N VAL A 57 -4.38 13.06 -2.62
CA VAL A 57 -4.81 12.48 -3.90
C VAL A 57 -4.42 13.40 -5.05
N MET A 58 -4.61 14.72 -4.89
CA MET A 58 -4.12 15.73 -5.84
C MET A 58 -2.60 15.67 -6.06
N LYS A 59 -1.82 15.45 -5.00
CA LYS A 59 -0.36 15.27 -5.13
C LYS A 59 -0.02 14.05 -5.97
N ILE A 60 -0.70 12.93 -5.76
CA ILE A 60 -0.51 11.70 -6.56
C ILE A 60 -0.98 11.93 -8.00
N GLN A 61 -2.14 12.54 -8.22
CA GLN A 61 -2.66 12.91 -9.54
C GLN A 61 -1.66 13.76 -10.32
N LYS A 62 -1.17 14.85 -9.71
CA LYS A 62 -0.17 15.71 -10.30
C LYS A 62 1.11 14.93 -10.63
N ALA A 63 1.63 14.17 -9.67
CA ALA A 63 2.81 13.34 -9.89
C ALA A 63 2.60 12.28 -10.99
N THR A 64 1.38 11.75 -11.12
CA THR A 64 1.01 10.78 -12.17
C THR A 64 1.05 11.44 -13.54
N SER A 65 0.52 12.66 -13.68
CA SER A 65 0.56 13.42 -14.94
C SER A 65 1.98 13.83 -15.38
N GLU A 66 2.90 13.95 -14.43
CA GLU A 66 4.30 14.30 -14.68
C GLU A 66 5.21 13.08 -14.88
N ASP A 67 4.76 11.87 -14.51
CA ASP A 67 5.59 10.66 -14.56
C ASP A 67 5.54 10.02 -15.95
N PRO A 68 6.67 9.90 -16.67
CA PRO A 68 6.70 9.28 -18.00
C PRO A 68 6.22 7.83 -18.02
N VAL A 69 6.41 7.09 -16.92
CA VAL A 69 5.90 5.71 -16.77
C VAL A 69 4.38 5.73 -16.81
N CYS A 70 3.76 6.60 -16.01
CA CYS A 70 2.32 6.69 -15.86
C CYS A 70 1.66 7.20 -17.14
N ASN A 71 2.23 8.22 -17.78
CA ASN A 71 1.73 8.72 -19.06
C ASN A 71 1.74 7.65 -20.16
N SER A 72 2.82 6.87 -20.22
CA SER A 72 2.92 5.74 -21.16
C SER A 72 1.90 4.65 -20.83
N LEU A 73 1.67 4.36 -19.55
CA LEU A 73 0.63 3.42 -19.12
C LEU A 73 -0.77 3.90 -19.52
N SER A 74 -1.12 5.16 -19.24
CA SER A 74 -2.41 5.73 -19.61
C SER A 74 -2.64 5.65 -21.13
N PHE A 75 -1.59 5.84 -21.95
CA PHE A 75 -1.68 5.65 -23.40
C PHE A 75 -2.06 4.21 -23.77
N TYR A 76 -1.38 3.20 -23.22
CA TYR A 76 -1.68 1.79 -23.53
C TYR A 76 -3.00 1.30 -22.94
N ILE A 77 -3.42 1.84 -21.79
CA ILE A 77 -4.74 1.54 -21.20
C ILE A 77 -5.86 2.05 -22.12
N LYS A 78 -5.70 3.24 -22.73
CA LYS A 78 -6.71 3.85 -23.61
C LYS A 78 -6.72 3.28 -25.03
N ASN A 79 -5.54 3.04 -25.61
CA ASN A 79 -5.40 2.61 -27.01
C ASN A 79 -5.25 1.10 -27.17
N GLY A 80 -5.12 0.36 -26.07
CA GLY A 80 -4.85 -1.07 -26.06
C GLY A 80 -3.36 -1.41 -26.06
N TRP A 81 -3.07 -2.62 -25.59
CA TRP A 81 -1.70 -3.14 -25.52
C TRP A 81 -1.36 -3.91 -26.80
N PRO A 82 -0.13 -3.77 -27.34
CA PRO A 82 0.29 -4.56 -28.50
C PRO A 82 0.50 -6.03 -28.12
N ASN A 83 0.26 -6.94 -29.09
CA ASN A 83 0.41 -8.39 -28.85
C ASN A 83 1.84 -8.86 -28.56
N SER A 84 2.86 -8.02 -28.85
CA SER A 84 4.27 -8.39 -28.69
C SER A 84 4.95 -7.41 -27.75
N ILE A 85 5.57 -7.92 -26.68
CA ILE A 85 6.29 -7.13 -25.67
C ILE A 85 7.44 -6.31 -26.28
N LYS A 86 8.02 -6.77 -27.40
CA LYS A 86 9.09 -6.04 -28.11
C LYS A 86 8.62 -4.71 -28.69
N ARG A 87 7.30 -4.55 -28.91
CA ARG A 87 6.68 -3.30 -29.38
C ARG A 87 6.25 -2.37 -28.24
N VAL A 88 6.40 -2.81 -26.99
CA VAL A 88 6.09 -2.03 -25.80
C VAL A 88 7.34 -1.27 -25.37
N GLN A 89 7.17 0.01 -25.01
CA GLN A 89 8.27 0.81 -24.48
C GLN A 89 8.92 0.14 -23.25
N PRO A 90 10.26 0.04 -23.17
CA PRO A 90 10.95 -0.67 -22.09
C PRO A 90 10.50 -0.28 -20.68
N ILE A 91 10.22 1.01 -20.48
CA ILE A 91 9.79 1.59 -19.20
C ILE A 91 8.47 1.03 -18.67
N VAL A 92 7.59 0.51 -19.54
CA VAL A 92 6.28 -0.07 -19.15
C VAL A 92 6.15 -1.56 -19.49
N GLN A 93 7.20 -2.22 -19.98
CA GLN A 93 7.18 -3.64 -20.32
C GLN A 93 6.77 -4.53 -19.13
N HIS A 94 7.15 -4.16 -17.90
CA HIS A 94 6.75 -4.87 -16.68
C HIS A 94 5.22 -5.00 -16.53
N TYR A 95 4.47 -4.02 -17.03
CA TYR A 95 3.03 -3.93 -16.91
C TYR A 95 2.27 -4.68 -18.01
N HIS A 96 2.95 -5.06 -19.10
CA HIS A 96 2.37 -5.80 -20.23
C HIS A 96 1.85 -7.20 -19.82
N ARG A 97 2.33 -7.75 -18.71
CA ARG A 97 1.88 -9.06 -18.19
C ARG A 97 0.44 -9.03 -17.65
N PHE A 98 -0.09 -7.86 -17.29
CA PHE A 98 -1.39 -7.72 -16.63
C PHE A 98 -2.23 -6.57 -17.21
N PRO A 99 -2.49 -6.57 -18.53
CA PRO A 99 -3.16 -5.45 -19.20
C PRO A 99 -4.60 -5.26 -18.71
N ASN A 100 -5.30 -6.36 -18.41
CA ASN A 100 -6.71 -6.35 -17.97
C ASN A 100 -6.90 -5.89 -16.52
N GLU A 101 -5.83 -5.90 -15.72
CA GLU A 101 -5.87 -5.44 -14.33
C GLU A 101 -5.63 -3.92 -14.24
N LEU A 102 -5.19 -3.28 -15.33
CA LEU A 102 -4.79 -1.88 -15.31
C LEU A 102 -5.96 -0.97 -15.63
N THR A 103 -6.25 -0.03 -14.74
CA THR A 103 -7.32 0.95 -14.94
C THR A 103 -6.89 2.33 -14.48
N GLU A 104 -7.23 3.36 -15.25
CA GLU A 104 -7.04 4.76 -14.87
C GLU A 104 -8.38 5.29 -14.30
N TYR A 105 -8.34 5.95 -13.15
CA TYR A 105 -9.54 6.51 -12.53
C TYR A 105 -9.24 7.82 -11.81
N ILE A 106 -9.88 8.91 -12.26
CA ILE A 106 -9.71 10.28 -11.72
C ILE A 106 -8.22 10.65 -11.57
N GLY A 107 -7.39 10.29 -12.54
CA GLY A 107 -5.95 10.60 -12.55
C GLY A 107 -5.03 9.42 -12.20
N PRO A 108 -5.04 8.85 -10.98
CA PRO A 108 -4.15 7.73 -10.65
C PRO A 108 -4.45 6.47 -11.46
N ILE A 109 -3.42 5.66 -11.62
CA ILE A 109 -3.51 4.35 -12.27
C ILE A 109 -3.54 3.26 -11.20
N TYR A 110 -4.39 2.28 -11.41
CA TYR A 110 -4.63 1.16 -10.51
C TYR A 110 -4.26 -0.15 -11.20
N LYS A 111 -3.70 -1.08 -10.43
CA LYS A 111 -3.54 -2.49 -10.77
C LYS A 111 -4.48 -3.31 -9.90
N GLY A 112 -5.64 -3.67 -10.42
CA GLY A 112 -6.74 -4.25 -9.66
C GLY A 112 -7.19 -3.30 -8.56
N ASP A 113 -6.91 -3.68 -7.32
CA ASP A 113 -7.20 -2.96 -6.08
C ASP A 113 -6.02 -2.14 -5.52
N LYS A 114 -4.90 -2.06 -6.25
CA LYS A 114 -3.68 -1.36 -5.77
C LYS A 114 -3.41 -0.11 -6.60
N ILE A 115 -3.03 0.97 -5.93
CA ILE A 115 -2.60 2.21 -6.60
C ILE A 115 -1.16 2.04 -7.09
N ILE A 116 -0.92 2.41 -8.35
CA ILE A 116 0.42 2.54 -8.90
C ILE A 116 1.00 3.88 -8.45
N ILE A 117 2.12 3.82 -7.72
CA ILE A 117 2.71 5.03 -7.12
C ILE A 117 3.78 5.62 -8.06
N PRO A 118 3.62 6.88 -8.50
CA PRO A 118 4.61 7.57 -9.32
C PRO A 118 5.94 7.71 -8.60
N SER A 119 7.05 7.72 -9.35
CA SER A 119 8.40 7.69 -8.80
C SER A 119 8.68 8.81 -7.79
N LYS A 120 8.14 10.02 -8.03
CA LYS A 120 8.28 11.19 -7.13
C LYS A 120 7.60 11.01 -5.76
N CYS A 121 6.56 10.18 -5.68
CA CYS A 121 5.79 9.98 -4.45
C CYS A 121 6.32 8.83 -3.58
N ARG A 122 7.13 7.93 -4.16
CA ARG A 122 7.70 6.77 -3.47
C ARG A 122 8.47 7.11 -2.19
N PRO A 123 9.41 8.08 -2.15
CA PRO A 123 10.19 8.32 -0.92
C PRO A 123 9.33 8.78 0.27
N ASP A 124 8.34 9.63 0.01
CA ASP A 124 7.37 10.11 1.02
C ASP A 124 6.50 8.96 1.54
N LEU A 125 6.03 8.08 0.64
CA LEU A 125 5.26 6.90 1.01
C LEU A 125 6.10 5.87 1.79
N LEU A 126 7.33 5.59 1.36
CA LEU A 126 8.25 4.66 2.03
C LEU A 126 8.49 5.09 3.48
N SER A 127 8.74 6.39 3.68
CA SER A 127 8.97 6.97 5.01
C SER A 127 7.76 6.80 5.94
N LYS A 128 6.54 6.89 5.39
CA LYS A 128 5.29 6.75 6.15
C LYS A 128 4.96 5.30 6.48
N LEU A 129 5.13 4.39 5.52
CA LEU A 129 4.97 2.95 5.76
C LEU A 129 5.92 2.46 6.85
N TYR A 130 7.12 3.04 6.88
CA TYR A 130 8.16 2.68 7.83
C TYR A 130 8.04 3.39 9.20
N TYR A 131 7.20 4.43 9.35
CA TYR A 131 7.11 5.23 10.58
C TYR A 131 6.88 4.41 11.86
N GLY A 132 6.18 3.28 11.78
CA GLY A 132 5.96 2.39 12.93
C GLY A 132 7.11 1.41 13.23
N HIS A 133 8.26 1.52 12.55
CA HIS A 133 9.42 0.63 12.71
C HIS A 133 9.09 -0.86 12.58
N PHE A 134 8.11 -1.20 11.74
CA PHE A 134 7.73 -2.58 11.50
C PHE A 134 8.85 -3.34 10.78
N GLY A 135 8.98 -4.63 11.08
CA GLY A 135 9.89 -5.51 10.35
C GLY A 135 9.59 -5.56 8.85
N VAL A 136 10.57 -6.00 8.07
CA VAL A 136 10.49 -6.08 6.59
C VAL A 136 9.21 -6.75 6.10
N ASN A 137 8.88 -7.92 6.66
CA ASN A 137 7.73 -8.70 6.20
C ASN A 137 6.40 -8.00 6.47
N GLU A 138 6.25 -7.39 7.65
CA GLU A 138 5.02 -6.69 8.03
C GLU A 138 4.83 -5.43 7.18
N THR A 139 5.90 -4.66 7.00
CA THR A 139 5.92 -3.48 6.12
C THR A 139 5.57 -3.86 4.67
N ASN A 140 6.13 -4.95 4.15
CA ASN A 140 5.80 -5.49 2.83
C ASN A 140 4.35 -5.96 2.70
N ASN A 141 3.83 -6.67 3.70
CA ASN A 141 2.46 -7.18 3.67
C ASN A 141 1.45 -6.03 3.65
N ARG A 142 1.67 -4.99 4.45
CA ARG A 142 0.81 -3.80 4.48
C ARG A 142 0.86 -3.01 3.19
N SER A 143 2.06 -2.79 2.65
CA SER A 143 2.22 -2.01 1.41
C SER A 143 1.55 -2.70 0.22
N ARG A 144 1.69 -4.02 0.10
CA ARG A 144 1.10 -4.84 -0.97
C ARG A 144 -0.44 -4.88 -0.96
N GLN A 145 -1.10 -4.48 0.12
CA GLN A 145 -2.56 -4.41 0.15
C GLN A 145 -3.10 -3.19 -0.60
N CYS A 146 -2.33 -2.10 -0.70
CA CYS A 146 -2.84 -0.82 -1.20
C CYS A 146 -2.00 -0.25 -2.35
N PHE A 147 -0.72 -0.61 -2.45
CA PHE A 147 0.23 0.03 -3.36
C PHE A 147 0.94 -0.98 -4.25
N TYR A 148 1.41 -0.49 -5.39
CA TYR A 148 2.21 -1.27 -6.31
C TYR A 148 3.19 -0.40 -7.10
N TRP A 149 4.43 -0.87 -7.23
CA TRP A 149 5.35 -0.47 -8.29
C TRP A 149 6.40 -1.57 -8.49
N PRO A 150 7.05 -1.65 -9.66
CA PRO A 150 8.14 -2.60 -9.90
C PRO A 150 9.27 -2.34 -8.91
N GLY A 151 9.70 -3.37 -8.19
CA GLY A 151 10.77 -3.24 -7.19
C GLY A 151 10.33 -2.79 -5.79
N MET A 152 9.04 -2.58 -5.54
CA MET A 152 8.53 -2.11 -4.23
C MET A 152 9.07 -2.86 -3.02
N ALA A 153 9.17 -4.20 -3.11
CA ALA A 153 9.66 -5.00 -1.99
C ALA A 153 11.12 -4.69 -1.63
N ARG A 154 11.95 -4.47 -2.65
CA ARG A 154 13.37 -4.12 -2.49
C ARG A 154 13.51 -2.72 -1.88
N ASP A 155 12.74 -1.75 -2.36
CA ASP A 155 12.75 -0.38 -1.83
C ASP A 155 12.34 -0.35 -0.35
N LEU A 156 11.36 -1.18 0.04
CA LEU A 156 10.93 -1.32 1.44
C LEU A 156 11.95 -2.05 2.32
N GLU A 157 12.63 -3.06 1.78
CA GLU A 157 13.72 -3.72 2.48
C GLU A 157 14.86 -2.74 2.78
N GLU A 158 15.24 -1.93 1.80
CA GLU A 158 16.31 -0.94 1.93
C GLU A 158 15.99 0.13 2.99
N ILE A 159 14.76 0.66 3.02
CA ILE A 159 14.39 1.67 4.03
C ILE A 159 14.33 1.08 5.44
N VAL A 160 13.89 -0.17 5.60
CA VAL A 160 13.84 -0.84 6.91
C VAL A 160 15.25 -1.17 7.40
N LEU A 161 16.12 -1.65 6.51
CA LEU A 161 17.50 -2.02 6.85
C LEU A 161 18.39 -0.82 7.12
N SER A 162 18.15 0.32 6.47
CA SER A 162 18.90 1.57 6.71
C SER A 162 18.53 2.28 8.01
N CYS A 163 17.46 1.87 8.70
CA CYS A 163 17.03 2.57 9.90
C CYS A 163 17.82 2.21 11.16
N HIS A 164 18.41 3.26 11.74
CA HIS A 164 19.15 3.18 13.00
C HIS A 164 18.35 2.57 14.16
N ILE A 165 17.10 2.99 14.38
CA ILE A 165 16.26 2.51 15.49
C ILE A 165 16.05 1.00 15.39
N CYS A 166 15.69 0.49 14.20
CA CYS A 166 15.52 -0.94 13.97
C CYS A 166 16.83 -1.72 14.14
N MET A 167 17.95 -1.17 13.68
CA MET A 167 19.26 -1.81 13.84
C MET A 167 19.66 -1.97 15.32
N THR A 168 19.39 -0.97 16.15
CA THR A 168 19.69 -1.01 17.60
C THR A 168 18.86 -2.06 18.32
N HIS A 169 17.55 -2.10 18.07
CA HIS A 169 16.64 -3.02 18.78
C HIS A 169 16.71 -4.46 18.26
N ARG A 170 17.09 -4.69 16.99
CA ARG A 170 17.24 -6.04 16.41
C ARG A 170 18.26 -6.89 17.18
N LYS A 171 19.35 -6.29 17.66
CA LYS A 171 20.40 -7.00 18.41
C LYS A 171 19.96 -7.41 19.81
N ASN A 172 18.95 -6.74 20.37
CA ASN A 172 18.54 -6.91 21.77
C ASN A 172 17.48 -8.01 21.97
N ASN A 173 17.07 -8.72 20.91
CA ASN A 173 16.12 -9.83 20.98
C ASN A 173 16.84 -11.19 21.00
N SER A 174 17.97 -11.29 21.70
CA SER A 174 18.54 -12.59 22.04
C SER A 174 17.62 -13.27 23.05
N ARG A 175 17.27 -14.54 22.80
CA ARG A 175 16.52 -15.34 23.77
C ARG A 175 17.29 -15.35 25.08
N GLU A 176 16.62 -15.02 26.18
CA GLU A 176 17.23 -15.16 27.50
C GLU A 176 17.67 -16.63 27.67
N PRO A 177 18.89 -16.89 28.16
CA PRO A 177 19.34 -18.25 28.41
C PRO A 177 18.34 -18.94 29.32
N LEU A 178 17.96 -20.18 28.99
CA LEU A 178 17.19 -21.00 29.92
C LEU A 178 18.06 -21.20 31.16
N ILE A 179 17.63 -20.66 32.29
CA ILE A 179 18.24 -20.93 33.59
C ILE A 179 17.63 -22.23 34.09
N PRO A 180 18.36 -23.37 34.07
CA PRO A 180 17.84 -24.61 34.62
C PRO A 180 17.66 -24.44 36.13
N HIS A 181 16.57 -24.95 36.67
CA HIS A 181 16.41 -25.06 38.11
C HIS A 181 17.20 -26.25 38.65
N ASP A 182 17.76 -26.11 39.85
CA ASP A 182 18.41 -27.23 40.54
C ASP A 182 17.44 -28.40 40.72
N ILE A 183 17.89 -29.58 40.31
CA ILE A 183 17.17 -30.83 40.54
C ILE A 183 17.38 -31.23 42.02
N PRO A 184 16.32 -31.43 42.80
CA PRO A 184 16.47 -31.81 44.20
C PRO A 184 17.09 -33.22 44.31
N ASN A 185 18.11 -33.37 45.17
CA ASN A 185 18.80 -34.64 45.43
C ASN A 185 17.96 -35.68 46.18
N CYS A 186 16.78 -35.29 46.69
CA CYS A 186 15.88 -36.18 47.43
C CYS A 186 14.45 -36.03 46.89
N PRO A 187 13.68 -37.14 46.88
CA PRO A 187 12.25 -37.09 46.60
C PRO A 187 11.53 -36.09 47.53
N TRP A 188 10.50 -35.41 47.03
CA TRP A 188 9.59 -34.53 47.78
C TRP A 188 10.18 -33.23 48.37
N LYS A 189 11.45 -32.89 48.07
CA LYS A 189 12.11 -31.68 48.62
C LYS A 189 11.64 -30.36 48.00
N LYS A 190 11.09 -30.40 46.78
CA LYS A 190 10.53 -29.25 46.08
C LYS A 190 9.22 -29.67 45.42
N VAL A 191 8.10 -29.21 45.96
CA VAL A 191 6.77 -29.37 45.36
C VAL A 191 6.41 -28.02 44.74
N VAL A 192 6.22 -28.02 43.42
CA VAL A 192 5.70 -26.86 42.70
C VAL A 192 4.23 -27.15 42.44
N GLU A 193 3.33 -26.32 42.97
CA GLU A 193 1.92 -26.35 42.58
C GLU A 193 1.84 -25.96 41.11
N MET A 194 1.55 -26.94 40.25
CA MET A 194 1.07 -26.63 38.90
C MET A 194 -0.35 -26.11 39.04
N HIS A 195 -0.50 -24.78 39.11
CA HIS A 195 -1.78 -24.19 38.75
C HIS A 195 -2.00 -24.47 37.27
N THR A 196 -2.89 -25.42 37.00
CA THR A 196 -3.40 -25.72 35.66
C THR A 196 -4.06 -24.47 35.10
N CYS A 197 -3.54 -23.97 33.98
CA CYS A 197 -4.27 -23.04 33.12
C CYS A 197 -5.47 -23.73 32.46
#